data_AF-A0AAU4LWG7-F1
#
_entry.id   AF-A0AAU4LWG7-F1
#
_cell.length_a   1.000
_cell.length_b   1.000
_cell.length_c   1.000
_cell.angle_alpha   90.00
_cell.angle_beta   90.00
_cell.angle_gamma   90.00
#
_symmetry.space_group_name_H-M   'P 1'
#
loop_
_entity.id
_entity.type
_entity.pdbx_description
1 polymer ?
#
loop_
_entity_poly.entity_id
_entity_poly.type
_entity_poly.pdbx_seq_one_letter_code
_entity_poly.pdbx_strand_id
1 'polypeptide(L)'
;MTVIPSGRRVEQAAVNALRTLLQSHDHVVEEISGQNDYGEDLYVTFADSGRVTNDVIKIQVKGGVSWRRSYGYAVPVRQHSETWANGNVPVFCVVFDPETEKLYWANATKQLRVGGQKGRRPRTIKLSGTSVLDTNTVTDFVNEARAYVGGYRGRNAVLSHLGEMAGVVFDRSDHVLHWVNEFDEQLIFWQRPGEFYATLLHSDLDWDPIPIMPSGLLLPGARAQGLDFGEDFPEELRRSSPIPVISGVILNMPEALWLASCFSTTERFRRGVEVPR
;
A
#
# COMPACT_ATOMS: atom_id res chain seq x y z
N MET A 1 -4.60 -40.22 -26.27
CA MET A 1 -4.72 -38.82 -26.72
C MET A 1 -4.85 -37.93 -25.50
N THR A 2 -3.88 -37.05 -25.26
CA THR A 2 -3.91 -36.12 -24.13
C THR A 2 -4.76 -34.92 -24.53
N VAL A 3 -5.96 -34.79 -23.95
CA VAL A 3 -6.86 -33.67 -24.23
C VAL A 3 -6.32 -32.44 -23.50
N ILE A 4 -5.96 -31.38 -24.24
CA ILE A 4 -5.61 -30.10 -23.64
C ILE A 4 -6.89 -29.55 -22.97
N PRO A 5 -6.88 -29.30 -21.65
CA PRO A 5 -8.06 -28.76 -20.96
C PRO A 5 -8.50 -27.45 -21.62
N SER A 6 -9.78 -27.31 -21.95
CA SER A 6 -10.34 -26.12 -22.62
C SER A 6 -10.03 -24.82 -21.87
N GLY A 7 -9.98 -24.85 -20.53
CA GLY A 7 -9.59 -23.71 -19.70
C GLY A 7 -8.18 -23.19 -19.99
N ARG A 8 -7.20 -24.08 -20.24
CA ARG A 8 -5.82 -23.69 -20.54
C ARG A 8 -5.72 -22.97 -21.89
N ARG A 9 -6.54 -23.36 -22.87
CA ARG A 9 -6.59 -22.70 -24.18
C ARG A 9 -7.11 -21.26 -24.05
N VAL A 10 -8.17 -21.06 -23.27
CA VAL A 10 -8.76 -19.72 -23.04
C VAL A 10 -7.82 -18.82 -22.24
N GLU A 11 -7.13 -19.37 -21.24
CA GLU A 11 -6.12 -18.64 -20.47
C GLU A 11 -4.94 -18.20 -21.34
N GLN A 12 -4.42 -19.09 -22.21
CA GLN A 12 -3.38 -18.72 -23.17
C GLN A 12 -3.86 -17.67 -24.18
N ALA A 13 -5.11 -17.78 -24.65
CA ALA A 13 -5.69 -16.78 -25.55
C ALA A 13 -5.76 -15.40 -24.87
N ALA A 14 -6.12 -15.34 -23.59
CA ALA A 14 -6.13 -14.11 -22.80
C ALA A 14 -4.73 -13.49 -22.70
N VAL A 15 -3.72 -14.31 -22.37
CA VAL A 15 -2.31 -13.90 -22.29
C VAL A 15 -1.82 -13.36 -23.63
N ASN A 16 -2.13 -14.05 -24.74
CA ASN A 16 -1.73 -13.64 -26.08
C ASN A 16 -2.44 -12.36 -26.55
N ALA A 17 -3.72 -12.18 -26.22
CA ALA A 17 -4.48 -10.97 -26.53
C ALA A 17 -3.87 -9.75 -25.83
N LEU A 18 -3.60 -9.87 -24.53
CA LEU A 18 -2.96 -8.81 -23.76
C LEU A 18 -1.55 -8.51 -24.25
N ARG A 19 -0.74 -9.55 -24.51
CA ARG A 19 0.61 -9.37 -25.05
C ARG A 19 0.58 -8.61 -26.37
N THR A 20 -0.24 -9.06 -27.31
CA THR A 20 -0.34 -8.44 -28.64
C THR A 20 -0.70 -6.96 -28.51
N LEU A 21 -1.67 -6.62 -27.67
CA LEU A 21 -2.08 -5.24 -27.45
C LEU A 21 -0.96 -4.38 -26.87
N LEU A 22 -0.23 -4.86 -25.86
CA LEU A 22 0.84 -4.08 -25.23
C LEU A 22 2.06 -3.94 -26.15
N GLN A 23 2.45 -5.01 -26.85
CA GLN A 23 3.58 -4.99 -27.78
C GLN A 23 3.30 -4.14 -29.02
N SER A 24 2.05 -4.07 -29.50
CA SER A 24 1.69 -3.16 -30.61
C SER A 24 1.73 -1.68 -30.22
N HIS A 25 1.90 -1.38 -28.92
CA HIS A 25 2.13 -0.04 -28.37
C HIS A 25 3.53 0.08 -27.74
N ASP A 26 4.50 -0.67 -28.28
CA ASP A 26 5.93 -0.62 -27.96
C ASP A 26 6.30 -1.01 -26.52
N HIS A 27 5.42 -1.66 -25.77
CA HIS A 27 5.73 -2.16 -24.42
C HIS A 27 6.36 -3.55 -24.44
N VAL A 28 7.32 -3.77 -23.55
CA VAL A 28 8.00 -5.06 -23.42
C VAL A 28 7.19 -5.96 -22.49
N VAL A 29 6.86 -7.16 -22.95
CA VAL A 29 6.05 -8.15 -22.22
C VAL A 29 6.81 -9.47 -22.12
N GLU A 30 7.02 -9.94 -20.90
CA GLU A 30 7.70 -11.20 -20.59
C GLU A 30 6.75 -12.14 -19.83
N GLU A 31 6.64 -13.39 -20.26
CA GLU A 31 5.87 -14.40 -19.51
C GLU A 31 6.66 -14.91 -18.31
N ILE A 32 5.99 -15.04 -17.17
CA ILE A 32 6.56 -15.63 -15.97
C ILE A 32 6.44 -17.15 -16.08
N SER A 33 7.57 -17.86 -15.99
CA SER A 33 7.55 -19.33 -16.04
C SER A 33 6.74 -19.89 -14.86
N GLY A 34 5.74 -20.73 -15.14
CA GLY A 34 4.83 -21.32 -14.14
C GLY A 34 5.46 -22.26 -13.11
N GLN A 35 6.80 -22.36 -13.04
CA GLN A 35 7.49 -23.05 -11.94
C GLN A 35 7.51 -22.23 -10.64
N ASN A 36 7.27 -20.91 -10.73
CA ASN A 36 7.12 -20.01 -9.59
C ASN A 36 5.65 -19.56 -9.48
N ASP A 37 4.78 -20.42 -8.94
CA ASP A 37 3.34 -20.14 -8.78
C ASP A 37 3.07 -19.13 -7.66
N TYR A 38 3.33 -17.85 -7.93
CA TYR A 38 2.93 -16.72 -7.10
C TYR A 38 1.69 -15.98 -7.65
N GLY A 39 1.00 -16.59 -8.63
CA GLY A 39 -0.22 -16.04 -9.22
C GLY A 39 0.00 -14.82 -10.13
N GLU A 40 1.16 -14.70 -10.79
CA GLU A 40 1.41 -13.64 -11.77
C GLU A 40 1.87 -14.27 -13.08
N ASP A 41 1.34 -13.83 -14.22
CA ASP A 41 1.59 -14.46 -15.52
C ASP A 41 2.55 -13.64 -16.40
N LEU A 42 2.58 -12.31 -16.22
CA LEU A 42 3.38 -11.40 -17.04
C LEU A 42 4.19 -10.40 -16.21
N TYR A 43 5.39 -10.09 -16.67
CA TYR A 43 6.06 -8.81 -16.43
C TYR A 43 5.84 -7.89 -17.63
N VAL A 44 5.51 -6.63 -17.36
CA VAL A 44 5.39 -5.60 -18.39
C VAL A 44 6.31 -4.45 -18.01
N THR A 45 7.24 -4.13 -18.90
CA THR A 45 8.08 -2.94 -18.80
C THR A 45 7.58 -1.92 -19.80
N PHE A 46 7.18 -0.75 -19.30
CA PHE A 46 6.65 0.31 -20.14
C PHE A 46 7.75 1.02 -20.91
N ALA A 47 7.37 1.51 -22.09
CA ALA A 47 8.17 2.35 -22.94
C ALA A 47 7.42 3.64 -23.22
N ASP A 48 8.17 4.70 -23.46
CA ASP A 48 7.68 6.02 -23.80
C ASP A 48 8.60 6.57 -24.88
N SER A 49 8.01 7.01 -26.00
CA SER A 49 8.75 7.64 -27.11
C SER A 49 9.94 6.80 -27.59
N GLY A 50 9.74 5.48 -27.71
CA GLY A 50 10.77 4.52 -28.15
C GLY A 50 11.87 4.22 -27.12
N ARG A 51 11.72 4.68 -25.87
CA ARG A 51 12.66 4.40 -24.77
C ARG A 51 11.96 3.69 -23.63
N VAL A 52 12.58 2.63 -23.12
CA VAL A 52 12.11 1.93 -21.93
C VAL A 52 12.17 2.87 -20.73
N THR A 53 11.05 3.04 -20.00
CA THR A 53 10.96 3.97 -18.86
C THR A 53 11.48 3.35 -17.57
N ASN A 54 11.79 2.05 -17.60
CA ASN A 54 12.06 1.19 -16.45
C ASN A 54 10.87 1.07 -15.49
N ASP A 55 9.68 1.56 -15.82
CA ASP A 55 8.47 1.30 -15.02
C ASP A 55 7.99 -0.11 -15.30
N VAL A 56 7.96 -0.95 -14.27
CA VAL A 56 7.61 -2.36 -14.38
C VAL A 56 6.36 -2.64 -13.56
N ILE A 57 5.44 -3.43 -14.12
CA ILE A 57 4.31 -4.03 -13.41
C ILE A 57 4.28 -5.54 -13.61
N LYS A 58 3.66 -6.25 -12.67
CA LYS A 58 3.24 -7.64 -12.83
C LYS A 58 1.77 -7.69 -13.21
N ILE A 59 1.37 -8.67 -14.02
CA ILE A 59 -0.05 -8.88 -14.37
C ILE A 59 -0.46 -10.33 -14.12
N GLN A 60 -1.53 -10.52 -13.35
CA GLN A 60 -2.31 -11.75 -13.34
C GLN A 60 -3.40 -11.66 -14.42
N VAL A 61 -3.34 -12.56 -15.38
CA VAL A 61 -4.28 -12.71 -16.48
C VAL A 61 -5.27 -13.83 -16.15
N LYS A 62 -6.53 -13.60 -16.49
CA LYS A 62 -7.59 -14.61 -16.43
C LYS A 62 -8.42 -14.57 -17.70
N GLY A 63 -8.75 -15.73 -18.25
CA GLY A 63 -9.57 -15.83 -19.46
C GLY A 63 -10.85 -16.61 -19.18
N GLY A 64 -11.98 -16.13 -19.72
CA GLY A 64 -13.24 -16.89 -19.77
C GLY A 64 -14.44 -16.23 -19.10
N VAL A 65 -15.63 -16.69 -19.48
CA VAL A 65 -16.91 -16.16 -18.98
C VAL A 65 -17.14 -16.42 -17.49
N SER A 66 -16.44 -17.39 -16.89
CA SER A 66 -16.54 -17.74 -15.47
C SER A 66 -16.09 -16.63 -14.52
N TRP A 67 -15.35 -15.64 -15.02
CA TRP A 67 -14.89 -14.46 -14.26
C TRP A 67 -15.91 -13.32 -14.21
N ARG A 68 -16.99 -13.39 -15.00
CA ARG A 68 -18.06 -12.38 -15.01
C ARG A 68 -18.82 -12.34 -13.70
N ARG A 69 -19.22 -11.14 -13.31
CA ARG A 69 -20.08 -10.85 -12.15
C ARG A 69 -21.11 -9.80 -12.56
N SER A 70 -22.15 -9.62 -11.75
CA SER A 70 -23.18 -8.59 -12.01
C SER A 70 -22.62 -7.16 -12.07
N TYR A 71 -21.45 -6.92 -11.49
CA TYR A 71 -20.77 -5.62 -11.45
C TYR A 71 -19.56 -5.50 -12.41
N GLY A 72 -19.36 -6.45 -13.33
CA GLY A 72 -18.19 -6.51 -14.20
C GLY A 72 -17.48 -7.85 -14.08
N TYR A 73 -16.25 -7.85 -13.57
CA TYR A 73 -15.45 -9.07 -13.41
C TYR A 73 -14.76 -9.14 -12.05
N ALA A 74 -14.36 -10.33 -11.64
CA ALA A 74 -13.65 -10.52 -10.38
C ALA A 74 -12.57 -11.60 -10.45
N VAL A 75 -11.38 -11.27 -9.97
CA VAL A 75 -10.25 -12.20 -9.84
C VAL A 75 -10.05 -12.55 -8.35
N PRO A 76 -10.06 -13.84 -7.96
CA PRO A 76 -9.86 -14.23 -6.58
C PRO A 76 -8.39 -14.02 -6.17
N VAL A 77 -8.20 -13.45 -4.97
CA VAL A 77 -6.86 -13.16 -4.42
C VAL A 77 -6.21 -14.41 -3.82
N ARG A 78 -7.00 -15.28 -3.19
CA ARG A 78 -6.53 -16.50 -2.49
C ARG A 78 -5.37 -16.20 -1.53
N GLN A 79 -4.28 -16.96 -1.62
CA GLN A 79 -3.09 -16.82 -0.78
C GLN A 79 -2.16 -15.66 -1.17
N HIS A 80 -2.41 -14.99 -2.31
CA HIS A 80 -1.49 -13.98 -2.85
C HIS A 80 -1.70 -12.57 -2.28
N SER A 81 -2.60 -12.41 -1.31
CA SER A 81 -2.97 -11.11 -0.72
C SER A 81 -1.77 -10.31 -0.23
N GLU A 82 -0.84 -10.96 0.47
CA GLU A 82 0.36 -10.33 0.99
C GLU A 82 1.34 -9.97 -0.13
N THR A 83 1.68 -10.95 -0.98
CA THR A 83 2.62 -10.79 -2.09
C THR A 83 2.17 -9.71 -3.08
N TRP A 84 0.88 -9.64 -3.41
CA TRP A 84 0.34 -8.64 -4.34
C TRP A 84 0.22 -7.25 -3.72
N ALA A 85 -0.03 -7.14 -2.40
CA ALA A 85 -0.11 -5.85 -1.73
C ALA A 85 1.27 -5.23 -1.48
N ASN A 86 2.23 -6.08 -1.13
CA ASN A 86 3.51 -5.69 -0.56
C ASN A 86 4.73 -6.18 -1.36
N GLY A 87 4.57 -6.70 -2.59
CA GLY A 87 5.68 -7.09 -3.47
C GLY A 87 6.37 -5.92 -4.18
N ASN A 88 7.66 -6.04 -4.53
CA ASN A 88 8.48 -4.92 -5.08
C ASN A 88 7.93 -4.29 -6.36
N VAL A 89 7.14 -5.06 -7.10
CA VAL A 89 6.51 -4.67 -8.35
C VAL A 89 5.00 -4.75 -8.15
N PRO A 90 4.24 -3.68 -8.44
CA PRO A 90 2.79 -3.71 -8.26
C PRO A 90 2.14 -4.68 -9.26
N VAL A 91 1.07 -5.31 -8.79
CA VAL A 91 0.29 -6.33 -9.51
C VAL A 91 -1.01 -5.73 -10.01
N PHE A 92 -1.30 -5.96 -11.29
CA PHE A 92 -2.57 -5.67 -11.94
C PHE A 92 -3.27 -6.96 -12.30
N CYS A 93 -4.60 -6.95 -12.31
CA CYS A 93 -5.39 -8.06 -12.83
C CYS A 93 -5.98 -7.67 -14.18
N VAL A 94 -5.92 -8.59 -15.14
CA VAL A 94 -6.59 -8.46 -16.44
C VAL A 94 -7.49 -9.68 -16.67
N VAL A 95 -8.71 -9.44 -17.13
CA VAL A 95 -9.66 -10.48 -17.53
C VAL A 95 -9.97 -10.35 -19.01
N PHE A 96 -9.74 -11.41 -19.79
CA PHE A 96 -10.22 -11.54 -21.16
C PHE A 96 -11.57 -12.23 -21.19
N ASP A 97 -12.54 -11.58 -21.83
CA ASP A 97 -13.86 -12.12 -22.06
C ASP A 97 -13.98 -12.63 -23.51
N PRO A 98 -14.07 -13.96 -23.73
CA PRO A 98 -14.02 -14.53 -25.07
C PRO A 98 -15.30 -14.31 -25.89
N GLU A 99 -16.44 -13.92 -25.28
CA GLU A 99 -17.65 -13.64 -26.06
C GLU A 99 -17.70 -12.20 -26.57
N THR A 100 -17.11 -11.27 -25.81
CA THR A 100 -17.02 -9.86 -26.23
C THR A 100 -15.68 -9.53 -26.87
N GLU A 101 -14.72 -10.46 -26.80
CA GLU A 101 -13.32 -10.32 -27.22
C GLU A 101 -12.61 -9.11 -26.59
N LYS A 102 -13.01 -8.74 -25.36
CA LYS A 102 -12.49 -7.57 -24.65
C LYS A 102 -11.63 -7.96 -23.46
N LEU A 103 -10.63 -7.12 -23.20
CA LEU A 103 -9.84 -7.15 -21.97
C LEU A 103 -10.41 -6.13 -20.98
N TYR A 104 -10.42 -6.49 -19.71
CA TYR A 104 -10.80 -5.63 -18.60
C TYR A 104 -9.69 -5.63 -17.57
N TRP A 105 -9.46 -4.53 -16.87
CA TRP A 105 -8.32 -4.44 -15.96
C TRP A 105 -8.64 -3.75 -14.62
N ALA A 106 -7.81 -4.02 -13.61
CA ALA A 106 -7.77 -3.26 -12.37
C ALA A 106 -6.39 -3.34 -11.69
N ASN A 107 -6.03 -2.29 -10.95
CA ASN A 107 -4.86 -2.29 -10.08
C ASN A 107 -5.13 -3.09 -8.79
N ALA A 108 -4.63 -4.32 -8.73
CA ALA A 108 -4.85 -5.24 -7.62
C ALA A 108 -4.14 -4.78 -6.35
N THR A 109 -2.87 -4.36 -6.47
CA THR A 109 -2.09 -3.81 -5.34
C THR A 109 -2.81 -2.65 -4.67
N LYS A 110 -3.33 -1.69 -5.46
CA LYS A 110 -4.09 -0.53 -4.94
C LYS A 110 -5.33 -0.98 -4.16
N GLN A 111 -6.14 -1.88 -4.72
CA GLN A 111 -7.33 -2.38 -4.02
C GLN A 111 -7.00 -3.12 -2.72
N LEU A 112 -5.94 -3.94 -2.73
CA LEU A 112 -5.51 -4.69 -1.55
C LEU A 112 -5.01 -3.76 -0.43
N ARG A 113 -4.19 -2.75 -0.78
CA ARG A 113 -3.67 -1.79 0.19
C ARG A 113 -4.77 -0.90 0.76
N VAL A 114 -5.67 -0.38 -0.08
CA VAL A 114 -6.83 0.42 0.39
C VAL A 114 -7.75 -0.42 1.29
N GLY A 115 -7.98 -1.69 0.95
CA GLY A 115 -8.75 -2.60 1.81
C GLY A 115 -8.05 -2.92 3.13
N GLY A 116 -6.73 -3.14 3.10
CA GLY A 116 -5.91 -3.34 4.29
C GLY A 116 -5.94 -2.14 5.24
N GLN A 117 -5.87 -0.91 4.69
CA GLN A 117 -6.01 0.33 5.46
C GLN A 117 -7.39 0.47 6.13
N LYS A 118 -8.43 -0.14 5.55
CA LYS A 118 -9.78 -0.18 6.11
C LYS A 118 -10.01 -1.38 7.04
N GLY A 119 -8.95 -2.12 7.40
CA GLY A 119 -9.01 -3.29 8.29
C GLY A 119 -9.56 -4.57 7.64
N ARG A 120 -9.87 -4.55 6.33
CA ARG A 120 -10.38 -5.73 5.62
C ARG A 120 -9.85 -5.79 4.20
N ARG A 121 -8.81 -6.60 4.00
CA ARG A 121 -8.30 -6.88 2.64
C ARG A 121 -9.36 -7.62 1.81
N PRO A 122 -9.60 -7.20 0.56
CA PRO A 122 -10.57 -7.85 -0.30
C PRO A 122 -10.13 -9.28 -0.64
N ARG A 123 -11.08 -10.22 -0.67
CA ARG A 123 -10.83 -11.61 -1.13
C ARG A 123 -10.82 -11.74 -2.65
N THR A 124 -11.31 -10.72 -3.35
CA THR A 124 -11.39 -10.65 -4.81
C THR A 124 -11.04 -9.25 -5.27
N ILE A 125 -10.23 -9.15 -6.31
CA ILE A 125 -10.01 -7.90 -7.05
C ILE A 125 -11.21 -7.68 -7.96
N LYS A 126 -11.85 -6.53 -7.85
CA LYS A 126 -13.01 -6.18 -8.69
C LYS A 126 -12.55 -5.39 -9.90
N LEU A 127 -12.96 -5.79 -11.08
CA LEU A 127 -12.69 -5.09 -12.33
C LEU A 127 -14.02 -4.51 -12.83
N SER A 128 -14.05 -3.21 -13.09
CA SER A 128 -15.25 -2.56 -13.63
C SER A 128 -15.53 -3.04 -15.05
N GLY A 129 -16.81 -3.25 -15.38
CA GLY A 129 -17.23 -3.49 -16.77
C GLY A 129 -16.98 -2.30 -17.71
N THR A 130 -16.58 -1.15 -17.17
CA THR A 130 -16.19 0.04 -17.95
C THR A 130 -14.68 0.19 -18.10
N SER A 131 -13.87 -0.55 -17.33
CA SER A 131 -12.40 -0.50 -17.38
C SER A 131 -11.88 -1.41 -18.49
N VAL A 132 -12.27 -1.11 -19.73
CA VAL A 132 -11.85 -1.84 -20.93
C VAL A 132 -10.40 -1.49 -21.25
N LEU A 133 -9.61 -2.49 -21.64
CA LEU A 133 -8.25 -2.35 -22.16
C LEU A 133 -8.24 -2.72 -23.65
N ASP A 134 -8.19 -1.71 -24.50
CA ASP A 134 -8.12 -1.85 -25.96
C ASP A 134 -7.17 -0.82 -26.57
N THR A 135 -7.12 -0.74 -27.91
CA THR A 135 -6.25 0.18 -28.64
C THR A 135 -6.50 1.66 -28.33
N ASN A 136 -7.70 2.03 -27.88
CA ASN A 136 -8.05 3.40 -27.56
C ASN A 136 -7.77 3.74 -26.09
N THR A 137 -7.75 2.74 -25.19
CA THR A 137 -7.62 2.95 -23.74
C THR A 137 -6.28 2.49 -23.16
N VAL A 138 -5.42 1.83 -23.95
CA VAL A 138 -4.11 1.34 -23.49
C VAL A 138 -3.21 2.46 -23.00
N THR A 139 -3.21 3.63 -23.64
CA THR A 139 -2.45 4.80 -23.20
C THR A 139 -2.87 5.25 -21.81
N ASP A 140 -4.18 5.28 -21.52
CA ASP A 140 -4.70 5.65 -20.21
C ASP A 140 -4.33 4.62 -19.14
N PHE A 141 -4.43 3.33 -19.48
CA PHE A 141 -3.96 2.24 -18.61
C PHE A 141 -2.48 2.40 -18.25
N VAL A 142 -1.63 2.66 -19.25
CA VAL A 142 -0.18 2.83 -19.08
C VAL A 142 0.12 4.06 -18.22
N ASN A 143 -0.57 5.18 -18.48
CA ASN A 143 -0.41 6.39 -17.68
C ASN A 143 -0.81 6.17 -16.21
N GLU A 144 -1.95 5.51 -15.95
CA GLU A 144 -2.36 5.19 -14.57
C GLU A 144 -1.38 4.22 -13.90
N ALA A 145 -0.90 3.21 -14.64
CA ALA A 145 0.04 2.22 -14.12
C ALA A 145 1.40 2.86 -13.79
N ARG A 146 1.96 3.67 -14.69
CA ARG A 146 3.23 4.39 -14.49
C ARG A 146 3.13 5.39 -13.34
N ALA A 147 2.05 6.17 -13.26
CA ALA A 147 1.83 7.09 -12.14
C ALA A 147 1.79 6.32 -10.80
N TYR A 148 1.14 5.16 -10.77
CA TYR A 148 1.13 4.30 -9.58
C TYR A 148 2.52 3.74 -9.25
N VAL A 149 3.28 3.27 -10.24
CA VAL A 149 4.66 2.78 -10.07
C VAL A 149 5.57 3.89 -9.51
N GLY A 150 5.49 5.10 -10.07
CA GLY A 150 6.25 6.25 -9.60
C GLY A 150 5.97 6.57 -8.13
N GLY A 151 4.70 6.65 -7.73
CA GLY A 151 4.32 6.84 -6.33
C GLY A 151 4.70 5.67 -5.42
N TYR A 152 4.62 4.44 -5.94
CA TYR A 152 4.99 3.22 -5.22
C TYR A 152 6.50 3.18 -4.92
N ARG A 153 7.33 3.52 -5.92
CA ARG A 153 8.79 3.64 -5.79
C ARG A 153 9.18 4.81 -4.89
N GLY A 154 8.59 5.99 -5.10
CA GLY A 154 8.87 7.19 -4.29
C GLY A 154 8.63 6.95 -2.81
N ARG A 155 7.49 6.34 -2.44
CA ARG A 155 7.22 5.94 -1.06
C ARG A 155 8.28 4.97 -0.54
N ASN A 156 8.63 3.94 -1.31
CA ASN A 156 9.62 2.95 -0.86
C ASN A 156 11.03 3.57 -0.70
N ALA A 157 11.41 4.50 -1.57
CA ALA A 157 12.67 5.21 -1.46
C ALA A 157 12.72 6.09 -0.20
N VAL A 158 11.62 6.80 0.11
CA VAL A 158 11.51 7.57 1.36
C VAL A 158 11.60 6.66 2.58
N LEU A 159 10.88 5.52 2.59
CA LEU A 159 10.96 4.57 3.70
C LEU A 159 12.37 3.98 3.85
N SER A 160 13.05 3.63 2.75
CA SER A 160 14.43 3.14 2.81
C SER A 160 15.37 4.18 3.40
N HIS A 161 15.27 5.43 2.93
CA HIS A 161 16.11 6.52 3.41
C HIS A 161 15.89 6.79 4.91
N LEU A 162 14.63 6.88 5.34
CA LEU A 162 14.28 7.05 6.76
C LEU A 162 14.78 5.87 7.61
N GLY A 163 14.68 4.65 7.09
CA GLY A 163 15.15 3.45 7.77
C GLY A 163 16.67 3.42 7.91
N GLU A 164 17.39 3.79 6.86
CA GLU A 164 18.85 3.93 6.87
C GLU A 164 19.31 4.99 7.88
N MET A 165 18.65 6.16 7.90
CA MET A 165 18.95 7.23 8.85
C MET A 165 18.73 6.80 10.30
N ALA A 166 17.63 6.09 10.58
CA ALA A 166 17.27 5.68 11.94
C ALA A 166 17.79 4.30 12.33
N GLY A 167 18.57 3.63 11.47
CA GLY A 167 19.10 2.28 11.75
C GLY A 167 18.04 1.19 11.87
N VAL A 168 16.86 1.36 11.26
CA VAL A 168 15.72 0.42 11.32
C VAL A 168 15.24 0.01 9.94
N VAL A 169 14.51 -1.11 9.88
CA VAL A 169 13.85 -1.57 8.65
C VAL A 169 12.34 -1.45 8.83
N PHE A 170 11.71 -0.64 7.97
CA PHE A 170 10.25 -0.52 7.93
C PHE A 170 9.63 -1.57 7.01
N ASP A 171 8.56 -2.20 7.47
CA ASP A 171 7.72 -3.04 6.62
C ASP A 171 6.78 -2.19 5.77
N ARG A 172 6.32 -2.72 4.64
CA ARG A 172 5.42 -2.01 3.70
C ARG A 172 4.01 -1.82 4.25
N SER A 173 3.63 -2.67 5.18
CA SER A 173 2.37 -2.58 5.92
C SER A 173 2.44 -1.56 7.07
N ASP A 174 3.65 -1.09 7.42
CA ASP A 174 3.83 -0.10 8.46
C ASP A 174 3.27 1.27 8.08
N HIS A 175 2.75 1.94 9.10
CA HIS A 175 2.35 3.33 9.02
C HIS A 175 3.49 4.17 9.56
N VAL A 176 4.32 4.65 8.61
CA VAL A 176 5.44 5.55 8.88
C VAL A 176 5.03 6.95 8.45
N LEU A 177 5.06 7.88 9.38
CA LEU A 177 4.89 9.31 9.16
C LEU A 177 6.18 10.01 9.55
N HIS A 178 6.60 10.98 8.76
CA HIS A 178 7.84 11.71 8.95
C HIS A 178 7.55 13.21 8.97
N TRP A 179 8.28 13.92 9.82
CA TRP A 179 8.24 15.37 9.88
C TRP A 179 9.61 15.90 10.30
N VAL A 180 9.91 17.10 9.82
CA VAL A 180 11.12 17.85 10.15
C VAL A 180 10.67 19.12 10.84
N ASN A 181 11.17 19.37 12.05
CA ASN A 181 10.80 20.55 12.82
C ASN A 181 11.60 21.80 12.35
N GLU A 182 11.43 22.92 13.04
CA GLU A 182 12.12 24.18 12.70
C GLU A 182 13.63 24.18 13.00
N PHE A 183 14.12 23.17 13.72
CA PHE A 183 15.52 22.97 14.08
C PHE A 183 16.22 21.92 13.19
N ASP A 184 15.59 21.52 12.08
CA ASP A 184 16.03 20.44 11.19
C ASP A 184 16.09 19.06 11.86
N GLU A 185 15.50 18.92 13.05
CA GLU A 185 15.38 17.64 13.75
C GLU A 185 14.27 16.82 13.09
N GLN A 186 14.51 15.52 12.99
CA GLN A 186 13.65 14.61 12.25
C GLN A 186 12.93 13.66 13.19
N LEU A 187 11.61 13.62 13.03
CA LEU A 187 10.73 12.76 13.80
C LEU A 187 10.09 11.73 12.87
N ILE A 188 10.15 10.47 13.29
CA ILE A 188 9.48 9.36 12.62
C ILE A 188 8.50 8.74 13.61
N PHE A 189 7.22 8.79 13.24
CA PHE A 189 6.16 8.05 13.91
C PHE A 189 5.97 6.73 13.16
N TRP A 190 6.18 5.62 13.84
CA TRP A 190 6.14 4.29 13.26
C TRP A 190 5.12 3.41 13.97
N GLN A 191 4.03 3.09 13.29
CA GLN A 191 2.99 2.20 13.79
C GLN A 191 2.95 0.92 12.95
N ARG A 192 3.26 -0.22 13.56
CA ARG A 192 3.08 -1.52 12.91
C ARG A 192 1.63 -1.99 13.01
N PRO A 193 1.11 -2.72 12.01
CA PRO A 193 -0.20 -3.33 12.10
C PRO A 193 -0.27 -4.35 13.26
N GLY A 194 -1.30 -4.23 14.09
CA GLY A 194 -1.53 -5.17 15.20
C GLY A 194 -0.76 -4.85 16.48
N GLU A 195 0.02 -3.77 16.52
CA GLU A 195 0.57 -3.23 17.77
C GLU A 195 -0.39 -2.20 18.38
N PHE A 196 -0.51 -2.20 19.72
CA PHE A 196 -1.34 -1.24 20.47
C PHE A 196 -0.62 0.07 20.79
N TYR A 197 0.69 0.14 20.54
CA TYR A 197 1.54 1.32 20.68
C TYR A 197 2.16 1.67 19.33
N ALA A 198 2.72 2.87 19.23
CA ALA A 198 3.59 3.27 18.11
C ALA A 198 5.02 3.47 18.64
N THR A 199 5.99 3.52 17.74
CA THR A 199 7.39 3.82 18.05
C THR A 199 7.71 5.21 17.54
N LEU A 200 8.28 6.05 18.40
CA LEU A 200 8.90 7.31 18.04
C LEU A 200 10.39 7.09 17.81
N LEU A 201 10.90 7.55 16.66
CA LEU A 201 12.33 7.70 16.39
C LEU A 201 12.59 9.19 16.20
N HIS A 202 13.54 9.73 16.93
CA HIS A 202 13.86 11.16 16.95
C HIS A 202 15.35 11.34 16.73
N SER A 203 15.75 12.23 15.80
CA SER A 203 17.17 12.45 15.48
C SER A 203 18.01 12.81 16.71
N ASP A 204 17.45 13.64 17.58
CA ASP A 204 18.14 14.16 18.77
C ASP A 204 18.25 13.17 19.92
N LEU A 205 17.54 12.05 19.81
CA LEU A 205 17.59 10.93 20.75
C LEU A 205 18.35 9.76 20.14
N ASP A 206 19.32 10.04 19.26
CA ASP A 206 20.15 9.06 18.55
C ASP A 206 19.34 7.98 17.81
N TRP A 207 18.09 8.30 17.45
CA TRP A 207 17.13 7.38 16.85
C TRP A 207 16.76 6.18 17.73
N ASP A 208 16.98 6.26 19.05
CA ASP A 208 16.58 5.20 19.97
C ASP A 208 15.06 4.96 19.88
N PRO A 209 14.60 3.72 19.65
CA PRO A 209 13.17 3.42 19.53
C PRO A 209 12.44 3.63 20.85
N ILE A 210 11.50 4.58 20.88
CA ILE A 210 10.71 4.89 22.07
C ILE A 210 9.25 4.47 21.85
N PRO A 211 8.73 3.48 22.62
CA PRO A 211 7.32 3.15 22.59
C PRO A 211 6.48 4.33 23.11
N ILE A 212 5.50 4.75 22.32
CA ILE A 212 4.61 5.87 22.58
C ILE A 212 3.15 5.46 22.43
N MET A 213 2.32 5.97 23.32
CA MET A 213 0.87 5.75 23.34
C MET A 213 0.13 7.08 23.48
N PRO A 214 -1.11 7.19 22.98
CA PRO A 214 -1.93 8.38 23.19
C PRO A 214 -2.09 8.76 24.67
N SER A 215 -2.24 7.75 25.54
CA SER A 215 -2.35 7.93 26.99
C SER A 215 -1.08 8.51 27.62
N GLY A 216 0.07 8.28 27.00
CA GLY A 216 1.38 8.80 27.41
C GLY A 216 1.73 10.17 26.83
N LEU A 217 0.86 10.79 26.02
CA LEU A 217 1.08 12.13 25.46
C LEU A 217 0.49 13.20 26.38
N LEU A 218 1.34 13.93 27.08
CA LEU A 218 0.95 15.11 27.81
C LEU A 218 0.99 16.32 26.87
N LEU A 219 -0.18 16.88 26.56
CA LEU A 219 -0.32 18.10 25.77
C LEU A 219 -0.97 19.21 26.61
N PRO A 220 -0.26 20.31 26.93
CA PRO A 220 -0.81 21.41 27.71
C PRO A 220 -2.07 21.99 27.07
N GLY A 221 -3.17 22.08 27.83
CA GLY A 221 -4.43 22.64 27.34
C GLY A 221 -5.25 21.72 26.41
N ALA A 222 -4.84 20.47 26.18
CA ALA A 222 -5.53 19.52 25.29
C ALA A 222 -7.02 19.35 25.61
N ARG A 223 -7.38 19.23 26.90
CA ARG A 223 -8.78 19.12 27.35
C ARG A 223 -9.62 20.34 27.00
N ALA A 224 -9.04 21.55 27.06
CA ALA A 224 -9.75 22.77 26.66
C ALA A 224 -10.01 22.82 25.14
N GLN A 225 -9.25 22.04 24.36
CA GLN A 225 -9.39 21.89 22.92
C GLN A 225 -10.17 20.61 22.51
N GLY A 226 -10.72 19.87 23.48
CA GLY A 226 -11.48 18.64 23.23
C GLY A 226 -10.64 17.44 22.80
N LEU A 227 -9.32 17.46 23.03
CA LEU A 227 -8.40 16.35 22.77
C LEU A 227 -8.19 15.53 24.05
N ASP A 228 -8.37 14.21 23.97
CA ASP A 228 -8.24 13.29 25.11
C ASP A 228 -6.89 12.55 25.04
N PHE A 229 -5.85 13.16 25.61
CA PHE A 229 -4.50 12.63 25.70
C PHE A 229 -3.99 12.73 27.15
N GLY A 230 -2.99 11.91 27.50
CA GLY A 230 -2.29 12.04 28.78
C GLY A 230 -3.01 11.37 29.97
N GLU A 231 -3.88 10.38 29.71
CA GLU A 231 -4.59 9.64 30.77
C GLU A 231 -3.65 9.03 31.82
N ASP A 232 -2.42 8.68 31.44
CA ASP A 232 -1.41 8.09 32.32
C ASP A 232 -0.83 9.10 33.34
N PHE A 233 -1.08 10.40 33.15
CA PHE A 233 -0.57 11.44 34.04
C PHE A 233 -1.59 11.88 35.10
N PRO A 234 -1.15 12.26 36.32
CA PRO A 234 -2.02 12.85 37.34
C PRO A 234 -2.75 14.09 36.80
N GLU A 235 -4.01 14.30 37.23
CA GLU A 235 -4.84 15.41 36.74
C GLU A 235 -4.22 16.78 37.03
N GLU A 236 -3.55 16.93 38.17
CA GLU A 236 -2.81 18.14 38.56
C GLU A 236 -1.73 18.50 37.54
N LEU A 237 -0.97 17.49 37.09
CA LEU A 237 0.13 17.64 36.14
C LEU A 237 -0.41 17.93 34.73
N ARG A 238 -1.55 17.34 34.35
CA ARG A 238 -2.29 17.68 33.12
C ARG A 238 -2.80 19.11 33.07
N ARG A 239 -3.15 19.69 34.23
CA ARG A 239 -3.67 21.07 34.32
C ARG A 239 -2.58 22.13 34.40
N SER A 240 -1.39 21.77 34.90
CA SER A 240 -0.36 22.74 35.29
C SER A 240 0.98 22.57 34.57
N SER A 241 1.22 21.47 33.84
CA SER A 241 2.47 21.31 33.09
C SER A 241 2.52 22.30 31.92
N PRO A 242 3.56 23.16 31.84
CA PRO A 242 3.73 24.06 30.72
C PRO A 242 4.41 23.41 29.50
N ILE A 243 4.88 22.16 29.65
CA ILE A 243 5.75 21.50 28.68
C ILE A 243 5.06 20.23 28.15
N PRO A 244 4.95 20.07 26.82
CA PRO A 244 4.52 18.81 26.23
C PRO A 244 5.53 17.68 26.43
N VAL A 245 5.05 16.48 26.75
CA VAL A 245 5.90 15.30 27.02
C VAL A 245 5.27 14.03 26.46
N ILE A 246 6.07 13.11 25.92
CA ILE A 246 5.65 11.76 25.52
C ILE A 246 6.64 10.72 26.07
N SER A 247 6.18 9.76 26.87
CA SER A 247 7.06 8.68 27.40
C SER A 247 8.40 9.15 28.00
N GLY A 248 8.41 10.34 28.64
CA GLY A 248 9.62 10.95 29.22
C GLY A 248 10.44 11.85 28.27
N VAL A 249 10.07 11.94 27.00
CA VAL A 249 10.65 12.86 26.01
C VAL A 249 9.95 14.21 26.09
N ILE A 250 10.72 15.28 26.27
CA ILE A 250 10.22 16.66 26.18
C ILE A 250 10.05 17.02 24.70
N LEU A 251 8.91 17.60 24.36
CA LEU A 251 8.59 18.02 23.01
C LEU A 251 8.32 19.53 22.98
N ASN A 252 8.61 20.18 21.86
CA ASN A 252 8.02 21.49 21.57
C ASN A 252 6.54 21.34 21.17
N MET A 253 5.83 22.47 21.12
CA MET A 253 4.39 22.45 20.83
C MET A 253 4.07 21.92 19.41
N PRO A 254 4.79 22.32 18.33
CA PRO A 254 4.62 21.73 17.01
C PRO A 254 4.79 20.19 16.97
N GLU A 255 5.81 19.65 17.65
CA GLU A 255 6.04 18.20 17.76
C GLU A 255 4.90 17.47 18.43
N ALA A 256 4.42 18.01 19.55
CA ALA A 256 3.33 17.42 20.30
C ALA A 256 2.01 17.43 19.50
N LEU A 257 1.74 18.51 18.76
CA LEU A 257 0.57 18.60 17.87
C LEU A 257 0.66 17.66 16.66
N TRP A 258 1.87 17.53 16.09
CA TRP A 258 2.11 16.58 15.02
C TRP A 258 1.91 15.14 15.49
N LEU A 259 2.44 14.77 16.67
CA LEU A 259 2.23 13.45 17.27
C LEU A 259 0.77 13.18 17.62
N ALA A 260 0.05 14.17 18.17
CA ALA A 260 -1.39 14.08 18.40
C ALA A 260 -2.14 13.76 17.09
N SER A 261 -1.80 14.44 16.00
CA SER A 261 -2.37 14.21 14.67
C SER A 261 -2.03 12.82 14.12
N CYS A 262 -0.80 12.35 14.36
CA CYS A 262 -0.36 11.00 14.01
C CYS A 262 -1.21 9.95 14.74
N PHE A 263 -1.41 10.13 16.06
CA PHE A 263 -2.25 9.24 16.85
C PHE A 263 -3.70 9.23 16.33
N SER A 264 -4.32 10.39 16.09
CA SER A 264 -5.67 10.46 15.54
C SER A 264 -5.79 9.76 14.18
N THR A 265 -4.81 9.97 13.29
CA THR A 265 -4.80 9.36 11.95
C THR A 265 -4.63 7.83 11.98
N THR A 266 -3.93 7.33 13.00
CA THR A 266 -3.57 5.91 13.12
C THR A 266 -4.44 5.12 14.11
N GLU A 267 -5.41 5.78 14.76
CA GLU A 267 -6.25 5.20 15.81
C GLU A 267 -6.91 3.87 15.40
N ARG A 268 -7.45 3.80 14.18
CA ARG A 268 -8.11 2.60 13.64
C ARG A 268 -7.19 1.37 13.53
N PHE A 269 -5.88 1.57 13.47
CA PHE A 269 -4.90 0.48 13.40
C PHE A 269 -4.56 -0.10 14.77
N ARG A 270 -4.81 0.66 15.84
CA ARG A 270 -4.62 0.22 17.23
C ARG A 270 -5.88 -0.38 17.85
N ARG A 271 -7.08 0.13 17.50
CA ARG A 271 -8.38 -0.32 18.05
C ARG A 271 -8.78 -1.78 17.75
N GLY A 272 -7.99 -2.52 16.98
CA GLY A 272 -8.24 -3.94 16.63
C GLY A 272 -7.49 -4.97 17.49
N VAL A 273 -6.73 -4.53 18.49
CA VAL A 273 -5.88 -5.38 19.34
C VAL A 273 -6.46 -5.33 20.74
N GLU A 274 -7.17 -6.38 21.17
CA GLU A 274 -7.57 -6.52 22.57
C GLU A 274 -6.30 -6.60 23.43
N VAL A 275 -6.20 -5.72 24.42
CA VAL A 275 -5.15 -5.77 25.45
C VAL A 275 -5.40 -7.03 26.28
N PRO A 276 -4.45 -7.98 26.38
CA PRO A 276 -4.55 -9.02 27.39
C PRO A 276 -4.52 -8.33 28.76
N ARG A 277 -5.58 -8.51 29.55
CA ARG A 277 -5.61 -8.09 30.95
C ARG A 277 -4.59 -8.88 31.78
#